data_AF-A0A0M9WA81-F1
#
_entry.id   AF-A0A0M9WA81-F1
#
_cell.length_a   1.000
_cell.length_b   1.000
_cell.length_c   1.000
_cell.angle_alpha   90.00
_cell.angle_beta   90.00
_cell.angle_gamma   90.00
#
_symmetry.space_group_name_H-M   'P 1'
#
loop_
_entity.id
_entity.type
_entity.pdbx_description
1 polymer ?
#
loop_
_entity_poly.entity_id
_entity_poly.type
_entity_poly.pdbx_seq_one_letter_code
_entity_poly.pdbx_strand_id
1 'polypeptide(L)'
;MSVYSQWGPFRRWLRWRPDHRDIRPEDAIRAIDDSVEDEKRQDDAKGATGLWVGLLGFSQGAKTCASLLYRQQIRQELLGRPFAGSDYRFGVMLAGRAPLITDAKYHGPSQDVLRIPTVHVHGMLDPHVDLHRQLFEEFCAPESKRLVEWDGDHRVPLKSNDVSLVAYQIREIAMQTNVH
;
A
#
# COMPACT_ATOMS: atom_id res chain seq x y z
N MET A 1 -1.56 -24.78 9.20
CA MET A 1 -2.66 -24.52 8.26
C MET A 1 -2.62 -23.04 7.89
N SER A 2 -2.44 -22.71 6.60
CA SER A 2 -2.45 -21.32 6.15
C SER A 2 -3.90 -20.87 5.92
N VAL A 3 -4.42 -20.05 6.83
CA VAL A 3 -5.80 -19.53 6.83
C VAL A 3 -6.17 -18.83 5.52
N TYR A 4 -5.20 -18.23 4.85
CA TYR A 4 -5.43 -17.47 3.61
C TYR A 4 -5.29 -18.28 2.33
N SER A 5 -4.81 -19.53 2.37
CA SER A 5 -4.49 -20.29 1.14
C SER A 5 -5.63 -20.41 0.11
N GLN A 6 -6.88 -20.29 0.54
CA GLN A 6 -8.08 -20.37 -0.30
C GLN A 6 -8.60 -19.00 -0.81
N TRP A 7 -8.06 -17.88 -0.31
CA TRP A 7 -8.51 -16.51 -0.62
C TRP A 7 -7.72 -15.88 -1.77
N GLY A 8 -7.27 -16.70 -2.71
CA GLY A 8 -6.60 -16.22 -3.92
C GLY A 8 -7.55 -15.37 -4.80
N PRO A 9 -6.99 -14.67 -5.80
CA PRO A 9 -5.62 -14.80 -6.29
C PRO A 9 -4.58 -14.03 -5.46
N PHE A 10 -3.46 -14.69 -5.14
CA PHE A 10 -2.26 -14.03 -4.60
C PHE A 10 -1.36 -13.61 -5.75
N ARG A 11 -1.06 -12.32 -5.84
CA ARG A 11 -0.25 -11.76 -6.93
C ARG A 11 1.14 -11.37 -6.42
N ARG A 12 2.12 -11.51 -7.31
CA ARG A 12 3.52 -11.13 -7.12
C ARG A 12 3.93 -10.21 -8.25
N TRP A 13 4.35 -9.01 -7.92
CA TRP A 13 4.63 -7.95 -8.88
C TRP A 13 6.12 -7.62 -9.00
N LEU A 14 6.93 -7.96 -8.00
CA LEU A 14 8.37 -7.77 -8.02
C LEU A 14 9.15 -9.06 -7.79
N ARG A 15 10.38 -9.07 -8.34
CA ARG A 15 11.42 -10.03 -8.01
C ARG A 15 11.75 -9.97 -6.51
N TRP A 16 12.02 -11.14 -5.92
CA TRP A 16 12.54 -11.22 -4.55
C TRP A 16 13.68 -12.23 -4.45
N ARG A 17 13.70 -13.30 -5.27
CA ARG A 17 14.76 -14.31 -5.27
C ARG A 17 15.64 -14.26 -6.51
N PRO A 18 16.89 -14.74 -6.45
CA PRO A 18 17.80 -14.80 -7.59
C PRO A 18 17.26 -15.62 -8.77
N ASP A 19 16.49 -16.67 -8.50
CA ASP A 19 15.93 -17.63 -9.47
C ASP A 19 14.68 -17.14 -10.22
N HIS A 20 14.06 -16.04 -9.80
CA HIS A 20 12.96 -15.46 -10.55
C HIS A 20 13.47 -14.73 -11.79
N ARG A 21 12.76 -14.87 -12.93
CA ARG A 21 13.05 -14.12 -14.16
C ARG A 21 13.13 -12.63 -13.87
N ASP A 22 14.08 -11.97 -14.52
CA ASP A 22 14.22 -10.52 -14.40
C ASP A 22 13.00 -9.84 -15.03
N ILE A 23 12.39 -8.92 -14.29
CA ILE A 23 11.22 -8.16 -14.73
C ILE A 23 11.69 -6.73 -14.85
N ARG A 24 11.57 -6.14 -16.04
CA ARG A 24 11.91 -4.74 -16.24
C ARG A 24 10.94 -3.88 -15.41
N PRO A 25 11.39 -2.77 -14.78
CA PRO A 25 10.53 -1.92 -13.96
C PRO A 25 9.23 -1.50 -14.65
N GLU A 26 9.29 -1.19 -15.95
CA GLU A 26 8.13 -0.84 -16.76
C GLU A 26 7.11 -1.97 -16.89
N ASP A 27 7.57 -3.22 -16.99
CA ASP A 27 6.69 -4.39 -17.10
C ASP A 27 6.04 -4.70 -15.74
N ALA A 28 6.78 -4.53 -14.64
CA ALA A 28 6.23 -4.67 -13.29
C ALA A 28 5.17 -3.61 -13.00
N ILE A 29 5.43 -2.35 -13.37
CA ILE A 29 4.47 -1.25 -13.22
C ILE A 29 3.19 -1.54 -14.03
N ARG A 30 3.32 -1.93 -15.30
CA ARG A 30 2.15 -2.31 -16.13
C ARG A 30 1.36 -3.46 -15.51
N ALA A 31 2.03 -4.51 -15.05
CA ALA A 31 1.36 -5.65 -14.42
C ALA A 31 0.63 -5.29 -13.11
N ILE A 32 1.15 -4.31 -12.35
CA ILE A 32 0.44 -3.76 -11.17
C ILE A 32 -0.81 -3.00 -11.63
N ASP A 33 -0.67 -2.12 -12.62
CA ASP A 33 -1.76 -1.28 -13.12
C ASP A 33 -2.89 -2.12 -13.70
N ASP A 34 -2.57 -3.06 -14.59
CA ASP A 34 -3.52 -3.99 -15.18
C ASP A 34 -4.25 -4.80 -14.09
N SER A 35 -3.51 -5.26 -13.07
CA SER A 35 -4.10 -6.01 -11.97
C SER A 35 -5.08 -5.18 -11.14
N VAL A 36 -4.81 -3.89 -10.93
CA VAL A 36 -5.70 -3.01 -10.17
C VAL A 36 -6.94 -2.69 -11.00
N GLU A 37 -6.77 -2.35 -12.28
CA GLU A 37 -7.89 -2.00 -13.16
C GLU A 37 -8.78 -3.19 -13.49
N ASP A 38 -8.22 -4.39 -13.63
CA ASP A 38 -9.02 -5.60 -13.83
C ASP A 38 -9.85 -5.96 -12.59
N GLU A 39 -9.34 -5.73 -11.38
CA GLU A 39 -10.09 -5.95 -10.15
C GLU A 39 -11.27 -4.98 -10.04
N LYS A 40 -11.04 -3.69 -10.31
CA LYS A 40 -12.09 -2.66 -10.36
C LYS A 40 -13.19 -3.04 -11.36
N ARG A 41 -12.79 -3.41 -12.58
CA ARG A 41 -13.74 -3.81 -13.64
C ARG A 41 -14.57 -5.02 -13.24
N GLN A 42 -13.97 -6.00 -12.56
CA GLN A 42 -14.68 -7.19 -12.10
C GLN A 42 -15.69 -6.89 -10.99
N ASP A 43 -15.37 -5.97 -10.08
CA ASP A 43 -16.30 -5.55 -9.02
C ASP A 43 -17.48 -4.75 -9.59
N ASP A 44 -17.19 -3.81 -10.50
CA ASP A 44 -18.22 -3.05 -11.23
C ASP A 44 -19.15 -3.99 -12.02
N ALA A 45 -18.58 -5.03 -12.67
CA ALA A 45 -19.35 -6.05 -13.37
C ALA A 45 -20.25 -6.89 -12.46
N LYS A 46 -19.95 -6.97 -11.15
CA LYS A 46 -20.80 -7.59 -10.13
C LYS A 46 -21.86 -6.61 -9.57
N GLY A 47 -21.90 -5.37 -10.07
CA GLY A 47 -22.87 -4.35 -9.70
C GLY A 47 -22.40 -3.40 -8.59
N ALA A 48 -21.10 -3.40 -8.26
CA ALA A 48 -20.56 -2.40 -7.35
C ALA A 48 -20.58 -1.00 -7.99
N THR A 49 -20.85 0.01 -7.18
CA THR A 49 -20.90 1.42 -7.61
C THR A 49 -20.09 2.34 -6.69
N GLY A 50 -19.42 1.76 -5.69
CA GLY A 50 -18.65 2.50 -4.70
C GLY A 50 -17.37 3.06 -5.32
N LEU A 51 -16.91 4.19 -4.79
CA LEU A 51 -15.60 4.72 -5.16
C LEU A 51 -14.50 3.86 -4.55
N TRP A 52 -13.43 3.64 -5.32
CA TRP A 52 -12.19 3.03 -4.83
C TRP A 52 -11.37 4.08 -4.09
N VAL A 53 -11.66 4.23 -2.80
CA VAL A 53 -11.12 5.32 -1.97
C VAL A 53 -9.79 5.01 -1.27
N GLY A 54 -9.39 3.75 -1.17
CA GLY A 54 -8.16 3.39 -0.48
C GLY A 54 -7.50 2.14 -1.01
N LEU A 55 -6.23 1.98 -0.66
CA LEU A 55 -5.43 0.80 -0.97
C LEU A 55 -5.03 0.08 0.31
N LEU A 56 -5.04 -1.25 0.31
CA LEU A 56 -4.56 -2.06 1.42
C LEU A 56 -3.62 -3.12 0.87
N GLY A 57 -2.42 -3.21 1.45
CA GLY A 57 -1.41 -4.15 1.00
C GLY A 57 -0.67 -4.80 2.16
N PHE A 58 -0.27 -6.05 1.95
CA PHE A 58 0.59 -6.79 2.88
C PHE A 58 1.95 -7.10 2.24
N SER A 59 3.04 -6.90 2.98
CA SER A 59 4.41 -7.20 2.54
C SER A 59 4.75 -6.51 1.22
N GLN A 60 4.97 -7.26 0.14
CA GLN A 60 5.17 -6.69 -1.20
C GLN A 60 3.96 -5.84 -1.66
N GLY A 61 2.74 -6.24 -1.31
CA GLY A 61 1.53 -5.47 -1.62
C GLY A 61 1.51 -4.10 -0.94
N ALA A 62 2.05 -3.97 0.28
CA ALA A 62 2.16 -2.68 0.95
C ALA A 62 3.14 -1.74 0.22
N LYS A 63 4.28 -2.28 -0.23
CA LYS A 63 5.22 -1.53 -1.10
C LYS A 63 4.52 -1.06 -2.37
N THR A 64 3.75 -1.93 -3.02
CA THR A 64 2.97 -1.59 -4.21
C THR A 64 1.97 -0.47 -3.91
N CYS A 65 1.22 -0.56 -2.81
CA CYS A 65 0.25 0.47 -2.43
C CYS A 65 0.93 1.83 -2.21
N ALA A 66 2.01 1.88 -1.43
CA ALA A 66 2.76 3.11 -1.18
C ALA A 66 3.31 3.72 -2.49
N SER A 67 3.77 2.86 -3.41
CA SER A 67 4.27 3.27 -4.73
C SER A 67 3.18 3.87 -5.61
N LEU A 68 1.99 3.25 -5.62
CA LEU A 68 0.83 3.75 -6.35
C LEU A 68 0.37 5.11 -5.83
N LEU A 69 0.28 5.27 -4.50
CA LEU A 69 -0.09 6.54 -3.89
C LEU A 69 0.95 7.64 -4.18
N TYR A 70 2.24 7.32 -4.08
CA TYR A 70 3.29 8.30 -4.38
C TYR A 70 3.26 8.71 -5.86
N ARG A 71 3.08 7.76 -6.79
CA ARG A 71 2.91 8.07 -8.21
C ARG A 71 1.66 8.90 -8.48
N GLN A 72 0.55 8.64 -7.80
CA GLN A 72 -0.65 9.48 -7.86
C GLN A 72 -0.31 10.92 -7.44
N GLN A 73 0.33 11.10 -6.28
CA GLN A 73 0.72 12.42 -5.76
C GLN A 73 1.56 13.21 -6.77
N ILE A 74 2.61 12.59 -7.33
CA ILE A 74 3.47 13.25 -8.33
C ILE A 74 2.69 13.63 -9.59
N ARG A 75 1.80 12.76 -10.08
CA ARG A 75 0.95 13.10 -11.23
C ARG A 75 -0.05 14.21 -10.91
N GLN A 76 -0.61 14.26 -9.70
CA GLN A 76 -1.48 15.34 -9.26
C GLN A 76 -0.75 16.68 -9.24
N GLU A 77 0.51 16.70 -8.81
CA GLU A 77 1.35 17.91 -8.77
C GLU A 77 1.75 18.39 -10.16
N LEU A 78 2.08 17.47 -11.07
CA LEU A 78 2.54 17.81 -12.42
C LEU A 78 1.41 18.08 -13.42
N LEU A 79 0.32 17.32 -13.34
CA LEU A 79 -0.74 17.30 -14.34
C LEU A 79 -2.08 17.84 -13.81
N GLY A 80 -2.19 18.02 -12.49
CA GLY A 80 -3.45 18.33 -11.83
C GLY A 80 -4.26 17.07 -11.49
N ARG A 81 -5.11 17.19 -10.48
CA ARG A 81 -5.87 16.08 -9.90
C ARG A 81 -6.72 15.26 -10.89
N PRO A 82 -7.44 15.85 -11.86
CA PRO A 82 -8.22 15.09 -12.84
C PRO A 82 -7.40 14.17 -13.74
N PHE A 83 -6.09 14.43 -13.88
CA PHE A 83 -5.20 13.73 -14.81
C PHE A 83 -4.23 12.78 -14.11
N ALA A 84 -4.39 12.55 -12.81
CA ALA A 84 -3.51 11.66 -12.04
C ALA A 84 -3.74 10.16 -12.29
N GLY A 85 -4.86 9.81 -12.93
CA GLY A 85 -5.28 8.43 -13.24
C GLY A 85 -5.89 7.67 -12.06
N SER A 86 -5.79 8.21 -10.85
CA SER A 86 -6.42 7.67 -9.63
C SER A 86 -6.68 8.78 -8.62
N ASP A 87 -7.59 8.54 -7.68
CA ASP A 87 -7.97 9.49 -6.64
C ASP A 87 -8.12 8.82 -5.26
N TYR A 88 -7.21 7.87 -4.97
CA TYR A 88 -7.13 7.23 -3.67
C TYR A 88 -6.89 8.27 -2.58
N ARG A 89 -7.63 8.13 -1.48
CA ARG A 89 -7.66 9.02 -0.33
C ARG A 89 -6.66 8.61 0.74
N PHE A 90 -6.43 7.31 0.91
CA PHE A 90 -5.50 6.79 1.90
C PHE A 90 -4.96 5.39 1.55
N GLY A 91 -3.93 4.95 2.27
CA GLY A 91 -3.37 3.59 2.18
C GLY A 91 -3.23 2.89 3.53
N VAL A 92 -3.24 1.56 3.52
CA VAL A 92 -3.00 0.71 4.68
C VAL A 92 -1.85 -0.24 4.37
N MET A 93 -0.74 -0.08 5.09
CA MET A 93 0.53 -0.77 4.85
C MET A 93 0.78 -1.78 5.95
N LEU A 94 0.51 -3.06 5.67
CA LEU A 94 0.79 -4.15 6.62
C LEU A 94 2.15 -4.77 6.30
N ALA A 95 3.08 -4.72 7.25
CA ALA A 95 4.44 -5.27 7.08
C ALA A 95 5.15 -4.84 5.77
N GLY A 96 4.93 -3.59 5.35
CA GLY A 96 5.51 -3.05 4.12
C GLY A 96 6.97 -2.66 4.27
N ARG A 97 7.73 -2.73 3.18
CA ARG A 97 9.16 -2.40 3.16
C ARG A 97 9.47 -1.38 2.08
N ALA A 98 10.49 -0.55 2.31
CA ALA A 98 11.12 0.32 1.32
C ALA A 98 12.00 -0.47 0.31
N PRO A 99 12.50 0.17 -0.78
CA PRO A 99 12.11 1.48 -1.32
C PRO A 99 10.80 1.40 -2.12
N LEU A 100 10.22 2.58 -2.42
CA LEU A 100 9.10 2.73 -3.35
C LEU A 100 9.51 2.33 -4.78
N ILE A 101 8.55 1.87 -5.57
CA ILE A 101 8.69 1.53 -6.98
C ILE A 101 8.20 2.75 -7.77
N THR A 102 9.11 3.52 -8.36
CA THR A 102 8.74 4.73 -9.12
C THR A 102 9.52 4.82 -10.42
N ASP A 103 8.87 5.35 -11.45
CA ASP A 103 9.42 5.74 -12.74
C ASP A 103 10.02 7.15 -12.72
N ALA A 104 9.65 7.97 -11.73
CA ALA A 104 10.19 9.31 -11.54
C ALA A 104 11.60 9.28 -10.94
N LYS A 105 12.39 10.34 -11.21
CA LYS A 105 13.66 10.55 -10.51
C LYS A 105 13.38 10.68 -9.01
N TYR A 106 13.73 9.65 -8.24
CA TYR A 106 13.68 9.65 -6.79
C TYR A 106 14.95 10.32 -6.26
N HIS A 107 14.81 11.51 -5.69
CA HIS A 107 15.89 12.32 -5.14
C HIS A 107 16.24 11.95 -3.68
N GLY A 108 15.44 11.05 -3.08
CA GLY A 108 15.70 10.50 -1.75
C GLY A 108 14.59 10.79 -0.73
N PRO A 109 14.64 10.11 0.43
CA PRO A 109 13.60 10.18 1.45
C PRO A 109 13.39 11.56 2.09
N SER A 110 14.35 12.48 1.96
CA SER A 110 14.21 13.84 2.50
C SER A 110 13.47 14.81 1.56
N GLN A 111 13.29 14.46 0.28
CA GLN A 111 12.65 15.31 -0.72
C GLN A 111 11.36 14.67 -1.27
N ASP A 112 11.37 13.35 -1.40
CA ASP A 112 10.35 12.58 -2.08
C ASP A 112 9.55 11.71 -1.10
N VAL A 113 8.84 12.37 -0.19
CA VAL A 113 7.96 11.72 0.79
C VAL A 113 6.52 11.60 0.29
N LEU A 114 5.88 10.48 0.66
CA LEU A 114 4.45 10.28 0.52
C LEU A 114 3.70 11.18 1.52
N ARG A 115 2.80 12.01 1.01
CA ARG A 115 1.95 12.94 1.77
C ARG A 115 0.49 12.52 1.80
N ILE A 116 0.08 11.58 0.93
CA ILE A 116 -1.26 10.99 1.00
C ILE A 116 -1.36 10.18 2.31
N PRO A 117 -2.47 10.32 3.08
CA PRO A 117 -2.61 9.66 4.37
C PRO A 117 -2.41 8.13 4.34
N THR A 118 -1.69 7.60 5.32
CA THR A 118 -1.41 6.17 5.47
C THR A 118 -1.54 5.65 6.90
N VAL A 119 -1.97 4.40 7.05
CA VAL A 119 -1.89 3.62 8.30
C VAL A 119 -0.85 2.53 8.11
N HIS A 120 0.15 2.48 8.97
CA HIS A 120 1.17 1.45 9.01
C HIS A 120 0.86 0.46 10.14
N VAL A 121 0.95 -0.83 9.84
CA VAL A 121 0.68 -1.91 10.79
C VAL A 121 1.94 -2.78 10.93
N HIS A 122 2.60 -2.69 12.08
CA HIS A 122 3.87 -3.37 12.36
C HIS A 122 3.69 -4.49 13.37
N GLY A 123 4.04 -5.72 12.96
CA GLY A 123 4.24 -6.83 13.90
C GLY A 123 5.60 -6.70 14.58
N MET A 124 5.60 -6.59 15.91
CA MET A 124 6.83 -6.32 16.68
C MET A 124 7.77 -7.52 16.79
N LEU A 125 7.27 -8.72 16.46
CA LEU A 125 8.06 -9.95 16.38
C LEU A 125 8.53 -10.25 14.94
N ASP A 126 8.26 -9.36 13.98
CA ASP A 126 8.75 -9.53 12.63
C ASP A 126 10.28 -9.37 12.58
N PRO A 127 11.02 -10.35 12.05
CA PRO A 127 12.48 -10.24 11.94
C PRO A 127 12.96 -9.09 11.05
N HIS A 128 12.07 -8.45 10.29
CA HIS A 128 12.36 -7.33 9.40
C HIS A 128 11.62 -6.05 9.82
N VAL A 129 11.19 -5.93 11.08
CA VAL A 129 10.46 -4.75 11.58
C VAL A 129 11.19 -3.43 11.31
N ASP A 130 12.53 -3.43 11.31
CA ASP A 130 13.32 -2.23 11.01
C ASP A 130 13.13 -1.75 9.56
N LEU A 131 12.88 -2.65 8.61
CA LEU A 131 12.56 -2.26 7.23
C LEU A 131 11.15 -1.65 7.12
N HIS A 132 10.24 -2.01 8.04
CA HIS A 132 8.91 -1.39 8.11
C HIS A 132 9.00 0.01 8.71
N ARG A 133 9.78 0.15 9.79
CA ARG A 133 10.11 1.44 10.38
C ARG A 133 10.79 2.36 9.39
N GLN A 134 11.70 1.85 8.55
CA GLN A 134 12.32 2.64 7.51
C GLN A 134 11.28 3.23 6.53
N LEU A 135 10.36 2.40 6.02
CA LEU A 135 9.28 2.88 5.15
C LEU A 135 8.42 3.94 5.85
N PHE A 136 8.11 3.73 7.13
CA PHE A 136 7.33 4.68 7.93
C PHE A 136 8.09 6.00 8.19
N GLU A 137 9.36 5.93 8.59
CA GLU A 137 10.13 7.11 9.01
C GLU A 137 10.66 7.94 7.86
N GLU A 138 11.20 7.27 6.84
CA GLU A 138 11.96 7.94 5.78
C GLU A 138 11.10 8.27 4.55
N PHE A 139 10.03 7.50 4.29
CA PHE A 139 9.31 7.61 3.00
C PHE A 139 7.92 8.24 3.13
N CYS A 140 7.44 8.52 4.34
CA CYS A 140 6.12 9.11 4.58
C CYS A 140 6.25 10.38 5.42
N ALA A 141 5.54 11.43 5.03
CA ALA A 141 5.55 12.72 5.73
C ALA A 141 4.94 12.55 7.14
N PRO A 142 5.51 13.18 8.19
CA PRO A 142 5.05 13.03 9.57
C PRO A 142 3.54 13.22 9.79
N GLU A 143 2.95 14.19 9.11
CA GLU A 143 1.53 14.55 9.17
C GLU A 143 0.61 13.57 8.42
N SER A 144 1.18 12.74 7.55
CA SER A 144 0.43 11.82 6.68
C SER A 144 0.38 10.39 7.21
N LYS A 145 1.14 10.06 8.26
CA LYS A 145 1.35 8.67 8.68
C LYS A 145 0.78 8.41 10.07
N ARG A 146 0.19 7.23 10.24
CA ARG A 146 -0.28 6.69 11.52
C ARG A 146 0.32 5.30 11.72
N LEU A 147 0.57 4.92 12.97
CA LEU A 147 1.19 3.64 13.30
C LEU A 147 0.32 2.82 14.25
N VAL A 148 0.18 1.53 13.94
CA VAL A 148 -0.37 0.49 14.81
C VAL A 148 0.72 -0.57 14.98
N GLU A 149 1.15 -0.79 16.22
CA GLU A 149 2.07 -1.86 16.59
C GLU A 149 1.29 -2.97 17.32
N TRP A 150 1.63 -4.22 17.04
CA TRP A 150 0.99 -5.38 17.67
C TRP A 150 1.97 -6.53 17.87
N ASP A 151 1.64 -7.45 18.78
CA ASP A 151 2.46 -8.61 19.14
C ASP A 151 2.29 -9.75 18.10
N GLY A 152 2.86 -9.54 16.92
CA GLY A 152 2.78 -10.43 15.76
C GLY A 152 4.08 -10.52 14.97
N ASP A 153 4.23 -11.60 14.21
CA ASP A 153 5.33 -11.85 13.28
C ASP A 153 5.00 -11.32 11.87
N HIS A 154 5.66 -11.82 10.81
CA HIS A 154 5.44 -11.40 9.42
C HIS A 154 4.09 -11.92 8.85
N ARG A 155 2.99 -11.42 9.39
CA ARG A 155 1.61 -11.75 8.99
C ARG A 155 0.65 -10.57 9.22
N VAL A 156 -0.60 -10.76 8.83
CA VAL A 156 -1.69 -9.82 9.15
C VAL A 156 -2.29 -10.12 10.53
N PRO A 157 -2.80 -9.12 11.27
CA PRO A 157 -3.51 -9.34 12.53
C PRO A 157 -4.69 -10.29 12.39
N LEU A 158 -4.83 -11.22 13.35
CA LEU A 158 -5.91 -12.23 13.37
C LEU A 158 -6.72 -12.20 14.67
N LYS A 159 -6.12 -11.76 15.78
CA LYS A 159 -6.82 -11.68 17.06
C LYS A 159 -7.76 -10.48 17.02
N SER A 160 -8.98 -10.65 17.53
CA SER A 160 -10.03 -9.62 17.46
C SER A 160 -9.60 -8.27 18.01
N ASN A 161 -8.79 -8.23 19.08
CA ASN A 161 -8.30 -6.99 19.66
C ASN A 161 -7.38 -6.23 18.68
N ASP A 162 -6.41 -6.92 18.07
CA ASP A 162 -5.47 -6.32 17.11
C ASP A 162 -6.20 -5.89 15.83
N VAL A 163 -7.13 -6.72 15.35
CA VAL A 163 -7.97 -6.40 14.17
C VAL A 163 -8.82 -5.16 14.44
N SER A 164 -9.39 -5.05 15.65
CA SER A 164 -10.22 -3.89 16.02
C SER A 164 -9.41 -2.60 16.05
N LEU A 165 -8.16 -2.63 16.50
CA LEU A 165 -7.26 -1.47 16.47
C LEU A 165 -6.96 -1.03 15.04
N VAL A 166 -6.65 -1.96 14.14
CA VAL A 166 -6.43 -1.64 12.73
C VAL A 166 -7.70 -1.09 12.07
N ALA A 167 -8.85 -1.75 12.28
CA ALA A 167 -10.13 -1.32 11.74
C ALA A 167 -10.53 0.07 12.24
N TYR A 168 -10.26 0.37 13.51
CA TYR A 168 -10.47 1.71 14.08
C TYR A 168 -9.62 2.76 13.35
N GLN A 169 -8.32 2.52 13.16
CA GLN A 169 -7.47 3.48 12.44
C GLN A 169 -7.87 3.66 10.97
N ILE A 170 -8.37 2.60 10.31
CA ILE A 170 -8.90 2.69 8.95
C ILE A 170 -10.15 3.58 8.90
N ARG A 171 -11.06 3.46 9.88
CA ARG A 171 -12.23 4.34 9.96
C ARG A 171 -11.84 5.79 10.21
N GLU A 172 -10.91 6.02 11.13
CA GLU A 172 -10.45 7.37 11.46
C GLU A 172 -9.76 8.06 10.27
N ILE A 173 -8.93 7.34 9.50
CA ILE A 173 -8.28 7.91 8.32
C ILE A 173 -9.27 8.13 7.17
N ALA A 174 -10.29 7.26 7.03
CA ALA A 174 -11.38 7.46 6.08
C ALA A 174 -12.15 8.75 6.41
N MET A 175 -12.53 8.95 7.69
CA MET A 175 -13.20 10.17 8.14
C MET A 175 -12.34 11.42 7.92
N GLN A 176 -11.05 11.38 8.27
CA GLN A 176 -10.11 12.50 8.02
C GLN A 176 -10.05 12.88 6.53
N THR A 177 -10.25 11.91 5.65
CA THR A 177 -10.16 12.10 4.19
C THR A 177 -11.52 12.31 3.52
N ASN A 178 -12.57 12.59 4.30
CA ASN A 178 -13.95 12.80 3.84
C ASN A 178 -14.54 11.61 3.06
N VAL A 179 -14.17 10.40 3.47
CA VAL A 179 -14.80 9.16 3.05
C VAL A 179 -15.81 8.78 4.13
N HIS A 180 -17.09 8.65 3.75
CA HIS A 180 -18.22 8.39 4.63
C HIS A 180 -18.85 7.02 4.36
#